data_AF-A0A9P4MUT9-F1
#
_entry.id   AF-A0A9P4MUT9-F1
#
_cell.length_a   1.000
_cell.length_b   1.000
_cell.length_c   1.000
_cell.angle_alpha   90.00
_cell.angle_beta   90.00
_cell.angle_gamma   90.00
#
_symmetry.space_group_name_H-M   'P 1'
#
loop_
_entity.id
_entity.type
_entity.pdbx_description
1 polymer ?
#
loop_
_entity_poly.entity_id
_entity_poly.type
_entity_poly.pdbx_seq_one_letter_code
_entity_poly.pdbx_strand_id
1 'polypeptide(L)'
;MSKIVPLAITVSNGSINTTITVTKINIVPEFLDICDVDAINESFYEHGVAFVEDSNEERLASLGQELGIIVKPRNGIGNGISNIRCSPDLLEQAPGRGYSSEELFFHTDRSGWDVPPRILITTLKTKSETGGQSLFVDTRAVVQKLQLSDPHLYKLITNAKYSCFRADDGSFIPRPIYDEKSGIFRFRFDDGIHIAPSLVDKISQLKNIIFQNAFVVELKPGQCYIADNHRFLHGRTSFTGTRELLRILAHAPPAMPKHFVLFDVDGTLCRAEALSIDAYYGCISHVVGRKITHENTKINLHGVTDLSLLYGILRFHQVPEEELERTAKKFFALHPQYLRDSLERGFVSKPCPQVQEFLNWMTNETDSHGHPISVGLLTGNSKANALLKISAAGLPTEIFDLSISSFGDEHPSRASLVQDAKSKIEARHGLPIRTSQIILIGDTPLDIECAQQTGCKVVAVASGNYTQEKLIALTPDFSCDKLPEAQDYLSGILKDGREVEWN
;
A
#
# COMPACT_ATOMS: atom_id res chain seq x y z
N MET A 1 -31.96 0.72 12.38
CA MET A 1 -32.65 0.51 13.68
C MET A 1 -32.01 -0.67 14.39
N SER A 2 -31.29 -0.45 15.48
CA SER A 2 -30.67 -1.51 16.28
C SER A 2 -31.73 -2.35 16.98
N LYS A 3 -31.74 -3.67 16.75
CA LYS A 3 -32.58 -4.62 17.49
C LYS A 3 -31.77 -5.28 18.60
N ILE A 4 -32.40 -5.49 19.74
CA ILE A 4 -31.83 -6.23 20.85
C ILE A 4 -32.00 -7.73 20.57
N VAL A 5 -30.91 -8.50 20.55
CA VAL A 5 -30.97 -9.96 20.43
C VAL A 5 -30.48 -10.60 21.74
N PRO A 6 -31.29 -11.45 22.39
CA PRO A 6 -30.84 -12.22 23.54
C PRO A 6 -29.93 -13.36 23.05
N LEU A 7 -28.66 -13.34 23.48
CA LEU A 7 -27.75 -14.48 23.33
C LEU A 7 -27.71 -15.23 24.66
N ALA A 8 -28.03 -16.52 24.66
CA ALA A 8 -27.88 -17.37 25.83
C ALA A 8 -26.51 -18.05 25.79
N ILE A 9 -25.64 -17.73 26.75
CA ILE A 9 -24.34 -18.37 26.92
C ILE A 9 -24.49 -19.45 27.96
N THR A 10 -24.11 -20.69 27.67
CA THR A 10 -23.89 -21.70 28.72
C THR A 10 -22.45 -21.61 29.18
N VAL A 11 -22.23 -21.09 30.40
CA VAL A 11 -20.92 -21.10 31.06
C VAL A 11 -20.78 -22.41 31.84
N SER A 12 -19.91 -23.30 31.35
CA SER A 12 -19.57 -24.55 32.02
C SER A 12 -18.40 -24.31 32.99
N ASN A 13 -18.68 -24.30 34.29
CA ASN A 13 -17.66 -24.35 35.33
C ASN A 13 -17.72 -25.72 36.00
N GLY A 14 -17.00 -26.71 35.45
CA GLY A 14 -17.09 -28.10 35.93
C GLY A 14 -18.49 -28.69 35.76
N SER A 15 -19.05 -29.30 36.80
CA SER A 15 -20.35 -29.99 36.79
C SER A 15 -21.58 -29.06 36.71
N ILE A 16 -21.39 -27.73 36.70
CA ILE A 16 -22.48 -26.76 36.72
C ILE A 16 -22.46 -25.94 35.43
N ASN A 17 -23.53 -26.07 34.65
CA ASN A 17 -23.81 -25.23 33.49
C ASN A 17 -24.67 -24.04 33.94
N THR A 18 -24.11 -22.83 33.91
CA THR A 18 -24.86 -21.59 34.19
C THR A 18 -25.19 -20.90 32.87
N THR A 19 -26.47 -20.78 32.52
CA THR A 19 -26.89 -20.04 31.33
C THR A 19 -27.02 -18.55 31.64
N ILE A 20 -26.16 -17.72 31.06
CA ILE A 20 -26.20 -16.25 31.16
C ILE A 20 -26.83 -15.70 29.87
N THR A 21 -27.99 -15.06 29.97
CA THR A 21 -28.59 -14.33 28.85
C THR A 21 -28.02 -12.91 28.82
N VAL A 22 -27.34 -12.56 27.73
CA VAL A 22 -26.80 -11.21 27.52
C VAL A 22 -27.43 -10.58 26.30
N THR A 23 -27.82 -9.32 26.45
CA THR A 23 -28.43 -8.48 25.43
C THR A 23 -27.35 -7.95 24.49
N LYS A 24 -27.42 -8.26 23.19
CA LYS A 24 -26.45 -7.79 22.19
C LYS A 24 -27.07 -6.77 21.24
N ILE A 25 -26.26 -5.79 20.84
CA ILE A 25 -26.62 -4.79 19.82
C ILE A 25 -26.53 -5.50 18.47
N ASN A 26 -27.68 -5.72 17.82
CA ASN A 26 -27.72 -6.09 16.42
C ASN A 26 -27.47 -4.83 15.59
N ILE A 27 -26.40 -4.85 14.81
CA ILE A 27 -26.05 -3.75 13.90
C ILE A 27 -26.55 -4.12 12.51
N VAL A 28 -27.22 -3.18 11.86
CA VAL A 28 -27.50 -3.27 10.43
C VAL A 28 -26.40 -2.44 9.76
N PRO A 29 -25.36 -3.09 9.19
CA PRO A 29 -24.28 -2.35 8.55
C PRO A 29 -24.77 -1.74 7.23
N GLU A 30 -24.05 -0.72 6.79
CA GLU A 30 -24.08 -0.28 5.40
C GLU A 30 -23.37 -1.33 4.54
N PHE A 31 -23.98 -1.70 3.42
CA PHE A 31 -23.41 -2.66 2.47
C PHE A 31 -22.89 -1.89 1.25
N LEU A 32 -21.62 -2.09 0.94
CA LEU A 32 -20.95 -1.54 -0.22
C LEU A 32 -21.19 -2.42 -1.46
N ASP A 33 -21.09 -1.82 -2.64
CA ASP A 33 -21.02 -2.56 -3.90
C ASP A 33 -19.71 -3.36 -3.93
N ILE A 34 -19.78 -4.65 -4.30
CA ILE A 34 -18.60 -5.51 -4.42
C ILE A 34 -17.60 -5.06 -5.48
N CYS A 35 -18.05 -4.25 -6.44
CA CYS A 35 -17.19 -3.64 -7.46
C CYS A 35 -16.48 -2.35 -6.97
N ASP A 36 -16.89 -1.77 -5.84
CA ASP A 36 -16.24 -0.57 -5.27
C ASP A 36 -15.11 -0.94 -4.31
N VAL A 37 -14.00 -1.40 -4.89
CA VAL A 37 -12.83 -1.90 -4.17
C VAL A 37 -12.17 -0.81 -3.34
N ASP A 38 -12.24 0.44 -3.78
CA ASP A 38 -11.68 1.58 -3.07
C ASP A 38 -12.44 1.84 -1.76
N ALA A 39 -13.78 1.89 -1.81
CA ALA A 39 -14.60 2.02 -0.61
C ALA A 39 -14.44 0.83 0.34
N ILE A 40 -14.31 -0.40 -0.20
CA ILE A 40 -14.05 -1.60 0.60
C ILE A 40 -12.71 -1.50 1.33
N ASN A 41 -11.65 -1.07 0.63
CA ASN A 41 -10.33 -0.87 1.23
C ASN A 41 -10.36 0.22 2.30
N GLU A 42 -10.98 1.36 2.03
CA GLU A 42 -11.14 2.45 3.01
C GLU A 42 -11.80 1.94 4.29
N SER A 43 -12.97 1.29 4.16
CA SER A 43 -13.70 0.71 5.28
C SER A 43 -12.89 -0.37 6.02
N PHE A 44 -12.20 -1.24 5.29
CA PHE A 44 -11.34 -2.28 5.88
C PHE A 44 -10.18 -1.69 6.69
N TYR A 45 -9.44 -0.72 6.14
CA TYR A 45 -8.27 -0.16 6.84
C TYR A 45 -8.67 0.80 7.97
N GLU A 46 -9.74 1.56 7.83
CA GLU A 46 -10.20 2.49 8.86
C GLU A 46 -10.94 1.75 9.98
N HIS A 47 -11.93 0.93 9.61
CA HIS A 47 -12.84 0.29 10.56
C HIS A 47 -12.47 -1.15 10.87
N GLY A 48 -11.56 -1.78 10.12
CA GLY A 48 -11.11 -3.17 10.31
C GLY A 48 -12.14 -4.21 9.86
N VAL A 49 -13.29 -3.77 9.34
CA VAL A 49 -14.33 -4.62 8.76
C VAL A 49 -15.11 -3.83 7.71
N ALA A 50 -15.41 -4.45 6.58
CA ALA A 50 -16.30 -3.94 5.54
C ALA A 50 -17.42 -4.95 5.26
N PHE A 51 -18.61 -4.46 4.91
CA PHE A 51 -19.76 -5.29 4.54
C PHE A 51 -20.14 -4.99 3.10
N VAL A 52 -20.41 -6.05 2.34
CA VAL A 52 -20.56 -5.99 0.87
C VAL A 52 -21.78 -6.80 0.45
N GLU A 53 -22.50 -6.34 -0.57
CA GLU A 53 -23.62 -7.08 -1.17
C GLU A 53 -23.32 -7.59 -2.59
N ASP A 54 -24.25 -8.33 -3.17
CA ASP A 54 -24.14 -8.94 -4.50
C ASP A 54 -22.90 -9.83 -4.73
N SER A 55 -22.45 -10.51 -3.67
CA SER A 55 -21.36 -11.46 -3.70
C SER A 55 -21.81 -12.85 -4.13
N ASN A 56 -21.04 -13.47 -5.02
CA ASN A 56 -21.17 -14.87 -5.41
C ASN A 56 -19.76 -15.48 -5.52
N GLU A 57 -19.66 -16.75 -5.90
CA GLU A 57 -18.37 -17.46 -5.94
C GLU A 57 -17.34 -16.81 -6.88
N GLU A 58 -17.78 -16.35 -8.05
CA GLU A 58 -16.91 -15.71 -9.05
C GLU A 58 -16.43 -14.34 -8.55
N ARG A 59 -17.36 -13.48 -8.13
CA ARG A 59 -17.03 -12.12 -7.63
C ARG A 59 -16.21 -12.16 -6.35
N LEU A 60 -16.46 -13.15 -5.49
CA LEU A 60 -15.65 -13.37 -4.29
C LEU A 60 -14.21 -13.72 -4.64
N ALA A 61 -13.99 -14.58 -5.66
CA ALA A 61 -12.65 -14.92 -6.12
C ALA A 61 -11.91 -13.69 -6.67
N SER A 62 -12.57 -12.88 -7.50
CA SER A 62 -12.01 -11.63 -8.03
C SER A 62 -11.65 -10.65 -6.91
N LEU A 63 -12.59 -10.38 -5.99
CA LEU A 63 -12.33 -9.50 -4.84
C LEU A 63 -11.17 -10.01 -3.99
N GLY A 64 -11.08 -11.33 -3.77
CA GLY A 64 -9.96 -11.93 -3.04
C GLY A 64 -8.60 -11.72 -3.70
N GLN A 65 -8.53 -11.70 -5.04
CA GLN A 65 -7.31 -11.44 -5.80
C GLN A 65 -6.93 -9.95 -5.78
N GLU A 66 -7.92 -9.07 -5.82
CA GLU A 66 -7.72 -7.62 -5.79
C GLU A 66 -7.32 -7.12 -4.40
N LEU A 67 -7.91 -7.68 -3.33
CA LEU A 67 -7.62 -7.27 -1.97
C LEU A 67 -6.30 -7.84 -1.43
N GLY A 68 -5.78 -8.95 -1.98
CA GLY A 68 -4.49 -9.46 -1.53
C GLY A 68 -4.06 -10.81 -2.09
N ILE A 69 -3.02 -11.36 -1.46
CA ILE A 69 -2.41 -12.62 -1.92
C ILE A 69 -3.15 -13.78 -1.26
N ILE A 70 -3.98 -14.47 -2.04
CA ILE A 70 -4.82 -15.57 -1.56
C ILE A 70 -3.98 -16.72 -1.00
N VAL A 71 -4.36 -17.16 0.20
CA VAL A 71 -3.79 -18.32 0.88
C VAL A 71 -4.53 -19.58 0.48
N LYS A 72 -3.79 -20.58 0.00
CA LYS A 72 -4.37 -21.85 -0.45
C LYS A 72 -5.11 -22.56 0.71
N PRO A 73 -6.37 -22.99 0.49
CA PRO A 73 -7.10 -23.80 1.47
C PRO A 73 -6.41 -25.15 1.74
N ARG A 74 -6.58 -25.70 2.95
CA ARG A 74 -6.06 -27.05 3.28
C ARG A 74 -6.70 -28.16 2.41
N ASN A 75 -7.98 -28.03 2.08
CA ASN A 75 -8.78 -29.08 1.43
C ASN A 75 -9.42 -28.62 0.09
N GLY A 76 -8.91 -27.55 -0.53
CA GLY A 76 -9.50 -26.96 -1.73
C GLY A 76 -8.76 -27.32 -3.01
N ILE A 77 -9.51 -27.61 -4.08
CA ILE A 77 -9.04 -27.59 -5.46
C ILE A 77 -9.62 -26.31 -6.10
N GLY A 78 -8.79 -25.46 -6.71
CA GLY A 78 -9.26 -24.27 -7.45
C GLY A 78 -8.92 -22.91 -6.81
N ASN A 79 -9.77 -21.91 -7.05
CA ASN A 79 -9.56 -20.45 -6.95
C ASN A 79 -9.36 -19.88 -5.53
N GLY A 80 -8.98 -20.72 -4.54
CA GLY A 80 -8.68 -20.30 -3.18
C GLY A 80 -9.87 -20.19 -2.22
N ILE A 81 -11.08 -20.49 -2.68
CA ILE A 81 -12.31 -20.46 -1.87
C ILE A 81 -12.43 -21.75 -1.04
N SER A 82 -12.73 -21.59 0.26
CA SER A 82 -13.14 -22.67 1.16
C SER A 82 -14.65 -22.68 1.32
N ASN A 83 -15.30 -23.83 1.12
CA ASN A 83 -16.72 -24.01 1.40
C ASN A 83 -16.92 -24.50 2.85
N ILE A 84 -17.57 -23.67 3.68
CA ILE A 84 -17.82 -23.95 5.09
C ILE A 84 -19.29 -24.34 5.26
N ARG A 85 -19.53 -25.63 5.51
CA ARG A 85 -20.86 -26.22 5.70
C ARG A 85 -20.81 -27.37 6.70
N CYS A 86 -21.94 -27.68 7.32
CA CYS A 86 -22.04 -28.86 8.16
C CYS A 86 -21.96 -30.13 7.30
N SER A 87 -20.93 -30.97 7.52
CA SER A 87 -20.75 -32.23 6.80
C SER A 87 -19.94 -33.21 7.65
N PRO A 88 -20.45 -34.44 7.91
CA PRO A 88 -19.73 -35.46 8.67
C PRO A 88 -18.34 -35.78 8.09
N ASP A 89 -18.25 -35.92 6.76
CA ASP A 89 -17.00 -36.24 6.06
C ASP A 89 -15.94 -35.13 6.23
N LEU A 90 -16.36 -33.85 6.27
CA LEU A 90 -15.46 -32.72 6.49
C LEU A 90 -14.97 -32.62 7.95
N LEU A 91 -15.79 -33.06 8.92
CA LEU A 91 -15.40 -33.11 10.32
C LEU A 91 -14.30 -34.15 10.57
N GLU A 92 -14.35 -35.29 9.86
CA GLU A 92 -13.29 -36.31 9.92
C GLU A 92 -11.99 -35.86 9.23
N GLN A 93 -12.08 -35.15 8.11
CA GLN A 93 -10.93 -34.71 7.31
C GLN A 93 -10.25 -33.43 7.83
N ALA A 94 -11.00 -32.55 8.50
CA ALA A 94 -10.49 -31.30 9.06
C ALA A 94 -11.16 -31.01 10.42
N PRO A 95 -10.67 -31.63 11.50
CA PRO A 95 -11.27 -31.49 12.83
C PRO A 95 -11.25 -30.01 13.26
N GLY A 96 -12.43 -29.40 13.25
CA GLY A 96 -12.65 -28.01 13.62
C GLY A 96 -14.15 -27.71 13.73
N ARG A 97 -14.56 -26.97 14.76
CA ARG A 97 -15.98 -26.64 15.03
C ARG A 97 -16.64 -25.79 13.93
N GLY A 98 -15.87 -25.29 12.95
CA GLY A 98 -16.41 -24.57 11.79
C GLY A 98 -17.33 -25.41 10.90
N TYR A 99 -17.18 -26.74 10.90
CA TYR A 99 -17.99 -27.67 10.12
C TYR A 99 -19.12 -28.35 10.93
N SER A 100 -19.45 -27.83 12.11
CA SER A 100 -20.61 -28.27 12.92
C SER A 100 -21.73 -27.22 12.95
N SER A 101 -22.89 -27.59 13.50
CA SER A 101 -24.03 -26.69 13.77
C SER A 101 -24.01 -26.07 15.18
N GLU A 102 -23.11 -26.54 16.06
CA GLU A 102 -22.90 -25.98 17.39
C GLU A 102 -22.33 -24.56 17.33
N GLU A 103 -22.42 -23.79 18.41
CA GLU A 103 -21.77 -22.47 18.54
C GLU A 103 -20.27 -22.54 18.20
N LEU A 104 -19.79 -21.52 17.46
CA LEU A 104 -18.38 -21.30 17.20
C LEU A 104 -18.02 -20.01 17.90
N PHE A 105 -17.38 -20.17 19.05
CA PHE A 105 -16.97 -19.06 19.88
C PHE A 105 -15.96 -18.18 19.14
N PHE A 106 -15.73 -16.96 19.65
CA PHE A 106 -14.79 -16.01 19.09
C PHE A 106 -13.42 -16.65 18.86
N HIS A 107 -12.87 -16.42 17.68
CA HIS A 107 -11.54 -16.89 17.30
C HIS A 107 -10.92 -16.02 16.20
N THR A 108 -9.64 -16.27 15.95
CA THR A 108 -8.89 -15.82 14.77
C THR A 108 -8.40 -17.01 13.95
N ASP A 109 -8.47 -16.89 12.63
CA ASP A 109 -8.05 -17.92 11.71
C ASP A 109 -6.53 -18.03 11.64
N ARG A 110 -6.02 -19.27 11.55
CA ARG A 110 -4.58 -19.58 11.44
C ARG A 110 -3.71 -19.00 12.56
N SER A 111 -4.25 -18.95 13.79
CA SER A 111 -3.57 -18.38 14.96
C SER A 111 -2.17 -18.96 15.27
N GLY A 112 -1.85 -20.17 14.82
CA GLY A 112 -0.51 -20.77 14.98
C GLY A 112 0.57 -20.23 14.03
N TRP A 113 0.18 -19.57 12.93
CA TRP A 113 1.13 -19.05 11.93
C TRP A 113 1.91 -17.85 12.45
N ASP A 114 3.10 -17.63 11.91
CA ASP A 114 3.93 -16.47 12.24
C ASP A 114 3.22 -15.17 11.91
N VAL A 115 2.82 -15.05 10.65
CA VAL A 115 1.92 -14.01 10.17
C VAL A 115 0.68 -14.70 9.61
N PRO A 116 -0.44 -14.74 10.36
CA PRO A 116 -1.71 -15.23 9.84
C PRO A 116 -2.16 -14.41 8.62
N PRO A 117 -3.05 -14.94 7.78
CA PRO A 117 -3.74 -14.13 6.79
C PRO A 117 -4.43 -12.96 7.49
N ARG A 118 -4.22 -11.74 6.98
CA ARG A 118 -4.81 -10.52 7.54
C ARG A 118 -6.23 -10.33 7.05
N ILE A 119 -6.51 -10.68 5.79
CA ILE A 119 -7.80 -10.46 5.17
C ILE A 119 -8.61 -11.76 5.24
N LEU A 120 -9.76 -11.68 5.90
CA LEU A 120 -10.78 -12.74 5.93
C LEU A 120 -11.99 -12.25 5.16
N ILE A 121 -12.32 -12.91 4.05
CA ILE A 121 -13.53 -12.61 3.26
C ILE A 121 -14.50 -13.76 3.43
N THR A 122 -15.75 -13.48 3.77
CA THR A 122 -16.77 -14.51 3.97
C THR A 122 -18.13 -14.09 3.42
N THR A 123 -18.65 -14.87 2.46
CA THR A 123 -19.97 -14.68 1.85
C THR A 123 -20.97 -15.71 2.38
N LEU A 124 -22.16 -15.27 2.77
CA LEU A 124 -23.28 -16.17 3.06
C LEU A 124 -23.89 -16.65 1.74
N LYS A 125 -23.81 -17.96 1.49
CA LYS A 125 -24.41 -18.59 0.30
C LYS A 125 -25.78 -19.17 0.62
N THR A 126 -25.90 -19.91 1.72
CA THR A 126 -27.17 -20.51 2.16
C THR A 126 -27.42 -20.16 3.62
N LYS A 127 -28.57 -19.53 3.89
CA LYS A 127 -29.01 -19.14 5.25
C LYS A 127 -29.60 -20.33 5.99
N SER A 128 -29.30 -20.43 7.29
CA SER A 128 -29.93 -21.39 8.21
C SER A 128 -31.40 -21.07 8.50
N GLU A 129 -32.14 -22.07 8.97
CA GLU A 129 -33.55 -21.91 9.39
C GLU A 129 -33.67 -21.04 10.63
N THR A 130 -32.86 -21.34 11.66
CA THR A 130 -32.75 -20.56 12.89
C THR A 130 -31.29 -20.39 13.27
N GLY A 131 -30.96 -19.28 13.94
CA GLY A 131 -29.59 -18.98 14.38
C GLY A 131 -28.61 -18.74 13.22
N GLY A 132 -27.31 -19.02 13.45
CA GLY A 132 -26.24 -18.86 12.46
C GLY A 132 -25.81 -17.40 12.21
N GLN A 133 -26.12 -16.51 13.14
CA GLN A 133 -25.75 -15.09 13.06
C GLN A 133 -24.24 -14.93 13.26
N SER A 134 -23.64 -14.00 12.52
CA SER A 134 -22.21 -13.70 12.62
C SER A 134 -21.94 -12.82 13.83
N LEU A 135 -20.90 -13.15 14.59
CA LEU A 135 -20.47 -12.43 15.78
C LEU A 135 -19.11 -11.79 15.52
N PHE A 136 -18.92 -10.55 15.99
CA PHE A 136 -17.68 -9.80 15.79
C PHE A 136 -17.26 -9.06 17.06
N VAL A 137 -15.95 -8.92 17.27
CA VAL A 137 -15.35 -8.11 18.34
C VAL A 137 -14.15 -7.37 17.78
N ASP A 138 -14.14 -6.04 17.86
CA ASP A 138 -12.93 -5.25 17.65
C ASP A 138 -12.02 -5.37 18.88
N THR A 139 -10.87 -6.01 18.72
CA THR A 139 -9.96 -6.26 19.84
C THR A 139 -9.29 -5.00 20.38
N ARG A 140 -9.30 -3.87 19.65
CA ARG A 140 -8.80 -2.59 20.18
C ARG A 140 -9.53 -2.19 21.46
N ALA A 141 -10.85 -2.31 21.48
CA ALA A 141 -11.66 -2.03 22.67
C ALA A 141 -11.38 -3.01 23.82
N VAL A 142 -11.11 -4.28 23.49
CA VAL A 142 -10.72 -5.32 24.47
C VAL A 142 -9.37 -4.98 25.10
N VAL A 143 -8.36 -4.67 24.29
CA VAL A 143 -7.01 -4.30 24.72
C VAL A 143 -7.04 -3.04 25.58
N GLN A 144 -7.69 -1.96 25.12
CA GLN A 144 -7.83 -0.72 25.89
C GLN A 144 -8.50 -0.96 27.24
N LYS A 145 -9.58 -1.76 27.27
CA LYS A 145 -10.27 -2.10 28.52
C LYS A 145 -9.39 -2.91 29.47
N LEU A 146 -8.59 -3.85 28.96
CA LEU A 146 -7.64 -4.63 29.75
C LEU A 146 -6.53 -3.74 30.34
N GLN A 147 -5.94 -2.86 29.54
CA GLN A 147 -4.91 -1.92 29.99
C GLN A 147 -5.40 -1.07 31.18
N LEU A 148 -6.66 -0.63 31.15
CA LEU A 148 -7.24 0.20 32.20
C LEU A 148 -7.72 -0.60 33.43
N SER A 149 -8.38 -1.74 33.20
CA SER A 149 -9.11 -2.44 34.27
C SER A 149 -8.37 -3.64 34.88
N ASP A 150 -7.44 -4.27 34.15
CA ASP A 150 -6.63 -5.38 34.67
C ASP A 150 -5.24 -5.41 33.98
N PRO A 151 -4.31 -4.54 34.41
CA PRO A 151 -2.95 -4.49 33.86
C PRO A 151 -2.17 -5.80 34.02
N HIS A 152 -2.54 -6.62 35.01
CA HIS A 152 -1.91 -7.92 35.21
C HIS A 152 -2.32 -8.90 34.12
N LEU A 153 -3.62 -9.02 33.83
CA LEU A 153 -4.10 -9.83 32.71
C LEU A 153 -3.57 -9.32 31.38
N TYR A 154 -3.49 -8.00 31.19
CA TYR A 154 -2.84 -7.41 30.01
C TYR A 154 -1.41 -7.95 29.82
N LYS A 155 -0.58 -7.90 30.86
CA LYS A 155 0.80 -8.42 30.83
C LYS A 155 0.87 -9.93 30.52
N LEU A 156 -0.10 -10.72 30.97
CA LEU A 156 -0.16 -12.15 30.65
C LEU A 156 -0.46 -12.39 29.18
N ILE A 157 -1.44 -11.67 28.61
CA ILE A 157 -1.83 -11.86 27.21
C ILE A 157 -0.80 -11.33 26.22
N THR A 158 0.04 -10.36 26.62
CA THR A 158 1.10 -9.81 25.75
C THR A 158 2.42 -10.57 25.77
N ASN A 159 2.52 -11.63 26.58
CA ASN A 159 3.76 -12.38 26.73
C ASN A 159 3.62 -13.81 26.21
N ALA A 160 4.46 -14.15 25.22
CA ALA A 160 4.48 -15.45 24.55
C ALA A 160 4.73 -16.65 25.48
N LYS A 161 5.20 -16.44 26.71
CA LYS A 161 5.41 -17.50 27.70
C LYS A 161 4.11 -18.12 28.23
N TYR A 162 2.97 -17.43 28.09
CA TYR A 162 1.71 -17.86 28.72
C TYR A 162 0.72 -18.51 27.76
N SER A 163 1.02 -18.55 26.47
CA SER A 163 0.15 -19.16 25.45
C SER A 163 0.94 -19.78 24.30
N CYS A 164 0.44 -20.91 23.79
CA CYS A 164 0.90 -21.54 22.57
C CYS A 164 -0.30 -21.84 21.66
N PHE A 165 -0.14 -21.65 20.36
CA PHE A 165 -1.20 -21.91 19.38
C PHE A 165 -0.81 -23.05 18.45
N ARG A 166 -1.79 -23.87 18.08
CA ARG A 166 -1.60 -25.02 17.20
C ARG A 166 -1.35 -24.58 15.75
N ALA A 167 -0.23 -25.00 15.18
CA ALA A 167 0.15 -24.79 13.79
C ALA A 167 -0.42 -25.88 12.87
N ASP A 168 -0.17 -25.75 11.56
CA ASP A 168 -0.69 -26.66 10.53
C ASP A 168 -0.11 -28.08 10.63
N ASP A 169 1.15 -28.19 11.06
CA ASP A 169 1.84 -29.47 11.31
C ASP A 169 1.42 -30.12 12.64
N GLY A 170 0.50 -29.49 13.39
CA GLY A 170 0.02 -29.96 14.69
C GLY A 170 0.90 -29.55 15.88
N SER A 171 2.05 -28.92 15.66
CA SER A 171 2.90 -28.40 16.74
C SER A 171 2.23 -27.22 17.45
N PHE A 172 2.61 -26.99 18.72
CA PHE A 172 2.16 -25.82 19.49
C PHE A 172 3.30 -24.82 19.60
N ILE A 173 3.11 -23.63 19.03
CA ILE A 173 4.14 -22.59 18.94
C ILE A 173 3.84 -21.50 19.99
N PRO A 174 4.80 -21.16 20.88
CA PRO A 174 4.65 -20.06 21.84
C PRO A 174 4.42 -18.72 21.13
N ARG A 175 3.29 -18.07 21.40
CA ARG A 175 2.92 -16.76 20.86
C ARG A 175 2.03 -16.04 21.85
N PRO A 176 2.12 -14.71 22.00
CA PRO A 176 1.20 -13.98 22.85
C PRO A 176 -0.22 -14.02 22.25
N ILE A 177 -1.23 -13.84 23.09
CA ILE A 177 -2.61 -13.58 22.64
C ILE A 177 -2.68 -12.19 21.97
N TYR A 178 -1.91 -11.21 22.43
CA TYR A 178 -1.79 -9.91 21.77
C TYR A 178 -0.31 -9.55 21.61
N ASP A 179 0.18 -9.49 20.38
CA ASP A 179 1.55 -9.07 20.09
C ASP A 179 1.61 -7.56 19.94
N GLU A 180 2.20 -6.87 20.91
CA GLU A 180 2.32 -5.41 20.91
C GLU A 180 3.16 -4.87 19.76
N LYS A 181 4.10 -5.66 19.21
CA LYS A 181 4.96 -5.21 18.12
C LYS A 181 4.27 -5.26 16.78
N SER A 182 3.56 -6.35 16.50
CA SER A 182 2.87 -6.56 15.22
C SER A 182 1.42 -6.09 15.25
N GLY A 183 0.85 -5.84 16.42
CA GLY A 183 -0.57 -5.53 16.61
C GLY A 183 -1.49 -6.74 16.45
N ILE A 184 -0.97 -7.95 16.23
CA ILE A 184 -1.77 -9.15 15.96
C ILE A 184 -2.40 -9.66 17.25
N PHE A 185 -3.73 -9.76 17.24
CA PHE A 185 -4.50 -10.44 18.29
C PHE A 185 -4.85 -11.86 17.85
N ARG A 186 -4.54 -12.84 18.69
CA ARG A 186 -4.75 -14.28 18.47
C ARG A 186 -5.64 -14.83 19.56
N PHE A 187 -6.74 -15.46 19.17
CA PHE A 187 -7.63 -16.04 20.15
C PHE A 187 -8.21 -17.37 19.67
N ARG A 188 -8.22 -18.33 20.58
CA ARG A 188 -8.83 -19.64 20.45
C ARG A 188 -9.34 -20.06 21.83
N PHE A 189 -10.45 -20.76 21.87
CA PHE A 189 -11.00 -21.35 23.09
C PHE A 189 -11.50 -22.76 22.78
N ASP A 190 -10.57 -23.58 22.29
CA ASP A 190 -10.74 -24.95 21.83
C ASP A 190 -9.38 -25.67 21.92
N ASP A 191 -9.28 -26.88 21.36
CA ASP A 191 -8.04 -27.67 21.34
C ASP A 191 -6.91 -27.06 20.48
N GLY A 192 -7.10 -25.85 19.94
CA GLY A 192 -6.12 -25.09 19.18
C GLY A 192 -5.21 -24.20 20.02
N ILE A 193 -5.37 -24.16 21.35
CA ILE A 193 -4.54 -23.35 22.27
C ILE A 193 -4.12 -24.14 23.51
N HIS A 194 -2.89 -23.91 23.95
CA HIS A 194 -2.43 -24.24 25.29
C HIS A 194 -2.13 -22.95 26.05
N ILE A 195 -2.56 -22.87 27.31
CA ILE A 195 -2.31 -21.71 28.17
C ILE A 195 -1.64 -22.13 29.47
N ALA A 196 -0.77 -21.29 30.01
CA ALA A 196 -0.11 -21.53 31.28
C ALA A 196 -1.11 -21.42 32.46
N PRO A 197 -0.88 -22.10 33.60
CA PRO A 197 -1.77 -22.08 34.76
C PRO A 197 -2.16 -20.66 35.23
N SER A 198 -1.21 -19.72 35.21
CA SER A 198 -1.46 -18.32 35.59
C SER A 198 -2.49 -17.61 34.69
N LEU A 199 -2.63 -18.03 33.43
CA LEU A 199 -3.62 -17.50 32.50
C LEU A 199 -4.95 -18.26 32.60
N VAL A 200 -4.95 -19.54 33.01
CA VAL A 200 -6.17 -20.35 33.20
C VAL A 200 -7.11 -19.66 34.19
N ASP A 201 -6.60 -19.16 35.32
CA ASP A 201 -7.42 -18.51 36.35
C ASP A 201 -8.09 -17.21 35.86
N LYS A 202 -7.53 -16.59 34.82
CA LYS A 202 -7.97 -15.32 34.26
C LYS A 202 -8.68 -15.44 32.92
N ILE A 203 -8.71 -16.62 32.29
CA ILE A 203 -9.26 -16.79 30.94
C ILE A 203 -10.77 -16.46 30.89
N SER A 204 -11.50 -16.77 31.96
CA SER A 204 -12.93 -16.44 32.08
C SER A 204 -13.17 -14.93 32.10
N GLN A 205 -12.27 -14.16 32.73
CA GLN A 205 -12.34 -12.69 32.73
C GLN A 205 -12.07 -12.14 31.33
N LEU A 206 -11.05 -12.67 30.62
CA LEU A 206 -10.78 -12.29 29.22
C LEU A 206 -11.99 -12.58 28.32
N LYS A 207 -12.59 -13.76 28.44
CA LYS A 207 -13.80 -14.14 27.70
C LYS A 207 -14.95 -13.17 27.97
N ASN A 208 -15.18 -12.79 29.22
CA ASN A 208 -16.24 -11.85 29.56
C ASN A 208 -16.00 -10.48 28.93
N ILE A 209 -14.77 -9.98 28.92
CA ILE A 209 -14.41 -8.70 28.28
C ILE A 209 -14.62 -8.78 26.76
N ILE A 210 -14.12 -9.83 26.11
CA ILE A 210 -14.34 -10.08 24.68
C ILE A 210 -15.84 -10.08 24.39
N PHE A 211 -16.59 -10.89 25.14
CA PHE A 211 -18.00 -11.04 24.94
C PHE A 211 -18.74 -9.71 25.14
N GLN A 212 -18.43 -8.91 26.15
CA GLN A 212 -19.06 -7.60 26.38
C GLN A 212 -18.90 -6.64 25.20
N ASN A 213 -17.76 -6.69 24.50
CA ASN A 213 -17.47 -5.84 23.35
C ASN A 213 -17.98 -6.41 22.01
N ALA A 214 -18.67 -7.55 22.03
CA ALA A 214 -19.19 -8.16 20.81
C ALA A 214 -20.45 -7.47 20.25
N PHE A 215 -20.57 -7.48 18.93
CA PHE A 215 -21.79 -7.15 18.18
C PHE A 215 -22.18 -8.29 17.24
N VAL A 216 -23.43 -8.25 16.78
CA VAL A 216 -24.05 -9.29 15.95
C VAL A 216 -24.44 -8.68 14.60
N VAL A 217 -24.23 -9.44 13.54
CA VAL A 217 -24.70 -9.11 12.19
C VAL A 217 -25.45 -10.31 11.61
N GLU A 218 -26.64 -10.04 11.08
CA GLU A 218 -27.44 -11.01 10.34
C GLU A 218 -27.27 -10.79 8.84
N LEU A 219 -26.61 -11.73 8.17
CA LEU A 219 -26.39 -11.69 6.72
C LEU A 219 -27.55 -12.36 5.97
N LYS A 220 -27.80 -11.88 4.75
CA LYS A 220 -28.63 -12.53 3.74
C LYS A 220 -27.75 -13.28 2.72
N PRO A 221 -28.28 -14.29 2.02
CA PRO A 221 -27.60 -14.88 0.87
C PRO A 221 -27.10 -13.79 -0.09
N GLY A 222 -25.84 -13.89 -0.51
CA GLY A 222 -25.17 -12.89 -1.36
C GLY A 222 -24.49 -11.76 -0.59
N GLN A 223 -24.68 -11.65 0.72
CA GLN A 223 -23.96 -10.67 1.54
C GLN A 223 -22.66 -11.24 2.09
N CYS A 224 -21.65 -10.38 2.13
CA CYS A 224 -20.26 -10.67 2.46
C CYS A 224 -19.76 -9.74 3.56
N TYR A 225 -18.82 -10.22 4.36
CA TYR A 225 -17.97 -9.36 5.18
C TYR A 225 -16.50 -9.60 4.87
N ILE A 226 -15.71 -8.53 4.92
CA ILE A 226 -14.25 -8.53 4.88
C ILE A 226 -13.80 -8.08 6.26
N ALA A 227 -13.05 -8.91 7.00
CA ALA A 227 -12.59 -8.58 8.34
C ALA A 227 -11.06 -8.67 8.44
N ASP A 228 -10.47 -7.72 9.18
CA ASP A 228 -9.05 -7.75 9.52
C ASP A 228 -8.85 -8.83 10.60
N ASN A 229 -8.45 -10.03 10.19
CA ASN A 229 -8.22 -11.20 11.03
C ASN A 229 -7.05 -11.01 12.03
N HIS A 230 -6.26 -9.93 11.93
CA HIS A 230 -5.31 -9.56 12.97
C HIS A 230 -5.95 -8.74 14.09
N ARG A 231 -7.09 -8.09 13.83
CA ARG A 231 -7.76 -7.16 14.75
C ARG A 231 -9.14 -7.63 15.22
N PHE A 232 -9.90 -8.32 14.38
CA PHE A 232 -11.26 -8.74 14.67
C PHE A 232 -11.29 -10.21 15.09
N LEU A 233 -11.95 -10.47 16.22
CA LEU A 233 -12.43 -11.82 16.50
C LEU A 233 -13.75 -12.01 15.78
N HIS A 234 -13.95 -13.20 15.24
CA HIS A 234 -15.22 -13.58 14.62
C HIS A 234 -15.72 -14.91 15.18
N GLY A 235 -17.02 -15.13 15.07
CA GLY A 235 -17.70 -16.33 15.54
C GLY A 235 -19.10 -16.42 14.95
N ARG A 236 -19.87 -17.41 15.38
CA ARG A 236 -21.29 -17.51 15.00
C ARG A 236 -22.10 -18.24 16.07
N THR A 237 -23.37 -17.89 16.20
CA THR A 237 -24.31 -18.64 17.04
C THR A 237 -24.54 -20.05 16.50
N SER A 238 -25.04 -20.96 17.35
CA SER A 238 -25.58 -22.24 16.88
C SER A 238 -26.71 -22.04 15.87
N PHE A 239 -26.99 -23.06 15.06
CA PHE A 239 -28.06 -23.01 14.06
C PHE A 239 -28.73 -24.35 13.81
N THR A 240 -29.92 -24.31 13.19
CA THR A 240 -30.63 -25.49 12.66
C THR A 240 -30.72 -25.45 11.14
N GLY A 241 -30.92 -26.61 10.52
CA GLY A 241 -30.98 -26.76 9.07
C GLY A 241 -29.61 -26.66 8.40
N THR A 242 -29.59 -26.23 7.14
CA THR A 242 -28.38 -26.09 6.33
C THR A 242 -27.83 -24.67 6.38
N ARG A 243 -26.50 -24.52 6.37
CA ARG A 243 -25.83 -23.22 6.27
C ARG A 243 -24.54 -23.39 5.50
N GLU A 244 -24.29 -22.49 4.55
CA GLU A 244 -23.13 -22.54 3.67
C GLU A 244 -22.48 -21.16 3.59
N LEU A 245 -21.18 -21.09 3.90
CA LEU A 245 -20.35 -19.90 3.67
C LEU A 245 -19.27 -20.21 2.66
N LEU A 246 -18.93 -19.21 1.84
CA LEU A 246 -17.72 -19.20 1.03
C LEU A 246 -16.69 -18.32 1.74
N ARG A 247 -15.46 -18.83 1.94
CA ARG A 247 -14.41 -18.11 2.66
C ARG A 247 -13.12 -18.02 1.85
N ILE A 248 -12.53 -16.83 1.79
CA ILE A 248 -11.16 -16.59 1.34
C ILE A 248 -10.32 -16.08 2.51
N LEU A 249 -9.09 -16.57 2.60
CA LEU A 249 -8.05 -16.01 3.45
C LEU A 249 -6.97 -15.44 2.54
N ALA A 250 -6.56 -14.20 2.77
CA ALA A 250 -5.49 -13.56 2.01
C ALA A 250 -4.51 -12.84 2.94
N HIS A 251 -3.24 -12.82 2.54
CA HIS A 251 -2.30 -11.86 3.10
C HIS A 251 -2.64 -10.49 2.51
N ALA A 252 -2.67 -9.47 3.37
CA ALA A 252 -2.69 -8.11 2.85
C ALA A 252 -1.45 -7.92 1.96
N PRO A 253 -1.59 -7.25 0.80
CA PRO A 253 -0.44 -6.90 0.00
C PRO A 253 0.53 -6.08 0.88
N PRO A 254 1.85 -6.16 0.61
CA PRO A 254 2.79 -5.29 1.29
C PRO A 254 2.27 -3.85 1.17
N ALA A 255 2.14 -3.17 2.31
CA ALA A 255 1.50 -1.87 2.35
C ALA A 255 2.20 -0.92 1.38
N MET A 256 1.42 -0.37 0.45
CA MET A 256 1.94 0.62 -0.50
C MET A 256 2.10 1.95 0.22
N PRO A 257 3.20 2.68 -0.03
CA PRO A 257 3.25 4.10 0.28
C PRO A 257 2.03 4.79 -0.32
N LYS A 258 1.34 5.62 0.45
CA LYS A 258 0.21 6.40 -0.07
C LYS A 258 0.61 7.34 -1.20
N HIS A 259 1.85 7.81 -1.18
CA HIS A 259 2.39 8.74 -2.17
C HIS A 259 3.80 8.34 -2.62
N PHE A 260 4.14 8.73 -3.85
CA PHE A 260 5.43 8.51 -4.50
C PHE A 260 6.00 9.86 -4.90
N VAL A 261 7.20 10.19 -4.42
CA VAL A 261 7.84 11.48 -4.70
C VAL A 261 8.89 11.30 -5.79
N LEU A 262 8.67 11.93 -6.94
CA LEU A 262 9.55 11.81 -8.10
C LEU A 262 10.19 13.17 -8.41
N PHE A 263 11.51 13.18 -8.53
CA PHE A 263 12.28 14.40 -8.75
C PHE A 263 12.70 14.55 -10.21
N ASP A 264 12.55 15.75 -10.76
CA ASP A 264 13.40 16.17 -11.88
C ASP A 264 14.84 16.41 -11.40
N VAL A 265 15.79 16.44 -12.33
CA VAL A 265 17.23 16.49 -12.03
C VAL A 265 17.81 17.88 -12.24
N ASP A 266 17.78 18.39 -13.47
CA ASP A 266 18.37 19.69 -13.79
C ASP A 266 17.53 20.79 -13.15
N GLY A 267 18.18 21.79 -12.55
CA GLY A 267 17.47 22.91 -11.92
C GLY A 267 16.79 22.57 -10.59
N THR A 268 16.48 21.29 -10.34
CA THR A 268 15.82 20.78 -9.13
C THR A 268 16.81 20.14 -8.16
N LEU A 269 17.53 19.09 -8.58
CA LEU A 269 18.53 18.43 -7.75
C LEU A 269 19.93 19.04 -7.93
N CYS A 270 20.29 19.38 -9.17
CA CYS A 270 21.60 19.93 -9.48
C CYS A 270 21.58 20.87 -10.70
N ARG A 271 22.58 21.75 -10.77
CA ARG A 271 22.86 22.68 -11.87
C ARG A 271 24.05 22.15 -12.68
N ALA A 272 23.79 21.74 -13.92
CA ALA A 272 24.76 21.10 -14.80
C ALA A 272 24.62 21.58 -16.26
N GLU A 273 24.14 22.79 -16.51
CA GLU A 273 23.75 23.26 -17.85
C GLU A 273 24.95 23.31 -18.80
N ALA A 274 26.05 23.94 -18.38
CA ALA A 274 27.25 24.02 -19.21
C ALA A 274 27.84 22.64 -19.52
N LEU A 275 27.85 21.75 -18.51
CA LEU A 275 28.26 20.36 -18.65
C LEU A 275 27.40 19.62 -19.68
N SER A 276 26.08 19.78 -19.59
CA SER A 276 25.11 19.12 -20.46
C SER A 276 25.21 19.60 -21.89
N ILE A 277 25.28 20.93 -22.10
CA ILE A 277 25.40 21.54 -23.42
C ILE A 277 26.67 21.04 -24.11
N ASP A 278 27.81 21.08 -23.44
CA ASP A 278 29.08 20.67 -24.03
C ASP A 278 29.09 19.17 -24.41
N ALA A 279 28.66 18.29 -23.49
CA ALA A 279 28.59 16.86 -23.73
C ALA A 279 27.60 16.49 -24.85
N TYR A 280 26.42 17.09 -24.86
CA TYR A 280 25.35 16.80 -25.82
C TYR A 280 25.78 17.21 -27.23
N TYR A 281 26.24 18.45 -27.41
CA TYR A 281 26.65 18.95 -28.72
C TYR A 281 27.95 18.31 -29.23
N GLY A 282 28.87 17.93 -28.34
CA GLY A 282 30.02 17.12 -28.69
C GLY A 282 29.62 15.75 -29.22
N CYS A 283 28.73 15.05 -28.51
CA CYS A 283 28.27 13.71 -28.89
C CYS A 283 27.49 13.73 -30.22
N ILE A 284 26.51 14.62 -30.37
CA ILE A 284 25.70 14.66 -31.59
C ILE A 284 26.52 15.06 -32.82
N SER A 285 27.50 15.97 -32.66
CA SER A 285 28.41 16.34 -33.75
C SER A 285 29.22 15.14 -34.25
N HIS A 286 29.73 14.31 -33.33
CA HIS A 286 30.42 13.08 -33.70
C HIS A 286 29.46 12.13 -34.42
N VAL A 287 28.31 11.82 -33.81
CA VAL A 287 27.41 10.78 -34.36
C VAL A 287 26.87 11.16 -35.75
N VAL A 288 26.61 12.44 -36.00
CA VAL A 288 26.15 12.93 -37.32
C VAL A 288 27.33 13.16 -38.30
N GLY A 289 28.56 13.28 -37.80
CA GLY A 289 29.76 13.47 -38.64
C GLY A 289 29.97 14.90 -39.14
N ARG A 290 29.30 15.90 -38.54
CA ARG A 290 29.50 17.33 -38.82
C ARG A 290 29.26 18.17 -37.58
N LYS A 291 29.77 19.40 -37.59
CA LYS A 291 29.66 20.32 -36.45
C LYS A 291 28.21 20.78 -36.21
N ILE A 292 27.61 20.33 -35.12
CA ILE A 292 26.31 20.75 -34.59
C ILE A 292 26.56 21.45 -33.25
N THR A 293 26.07 22.67 -33.10
CA THR A 293 26.26 23.49 -31.89
C THR A 293 24.94 24.12 -31.47
N HIS A 294 24.90 24.63 -30.25
CA HIS A 294 23.78 25.43 -29.77
C HIS A 294 23.52 26.65 -30.68
N GLU A 295 24.57 27.33 -31.14
CA GLU A 295 24.47 28.52 -32.00
C GLU A 295 23.83 28.25 -33.36
N ASN A 296 24.09 27.07 -33.94
CA ASN A 296 23.58 26.70 -35.26
C ASN A 296 22.32 25.84 -35.22
N THR A 297 21.70 25.69 -34.04
CA THR A 297 20.48 24.90 -33.83
C THR A 297 19.39 25.80 -33.23
N LYS A 298 18.46 26.28 -34.07
CA LYS A 298 17.36 27.17 -33.63
C LYS A 298 16.08 26.39 -33.35
N ILE A 299 16.09 25.59 -32.29
CA ILE A 299 14.88 24.94 -31.77
C ILE A 299 14.69 25.34 -30.31
N ASN A 300 13.46 25.25 -29.78
CA ASN A 300 13.23 25.48 -28.36
C ASN A 300 13.69 24.23 -27.59
N LEU A 301 14.78 24.35 -26.83
CA LEU A 301 15.50 23.23 -26.21
C LEU A 301 15.10 22.99 -24.75
N HIS A 302 14.27 23.85 -24.15
CA HIS A 302 14.04 23.82 -22.71
C HIS A 302 12.94 22.85 -22.29
N GLY A 303 13.29 21.94 -21.38
CA GLY A 303 12.39 21.06 -20.62
C GLY A 303 11.67 19.94 -21.39
N VAL A 304 12.10 19.66 -22.62
CA VAL A 304 11.74 18.45 -23.38
C VAL A 304 12.62 17.26 -22.97
N THR A 305 12.20 16.04 -23.29
CA THR A 305 13.02 14.84 -23.03
C THR A 305 14.23 14.78 -23.98
N ASP A 306 15.32 14.12 -23.56
CA ASP A 306 16.54 13.94 -24.35
C ASP A 306 16.24 13.28 -25.70
N LEU A 307 15.28 12.33 -25.73
CA LEU A 307 14.83 11.67 -26.95
C LEU A 307 14.16 12.67 -27.91
N SER A 308 13.22 13.46 -27.42
CA SER A 308 12.53 14.48 -28.23
C SER A 308 13.47 15.59 -28.68
N LEU A 309 14.38 15.99 -27.80
CA LEU A 309 15.44 16.94 -28.09
C LEU A 309 16.30 16.43 -29.25
N LEU A 310 16.73 15.17 -29.17
CA LEU A 310 17.61 14.55 -30.17
C LEU A 310 16.93 14.50 -31.53
N TYR A 311 15.71 13.96 -31.60
CA TYR A 311 14.95 13.92 -32.84
C TYR A 311 14.69 15.32 -33.40
N GLY A 312 14.41 16.30 -32.54
CA GLY A 312 14.25 17.70 -32.94
C GLY A 312 15.52 18.26 -33.60
N ILE A 313 16.69 18.03 -33.00
CA ILE A 313 17.98 18.49 -33.53
C ILE A 313 18.31 17.77 -34.85
N LEU A 314 18.14 16.44 -34.89
CA LEU A 314 18.43 15.66 -36.09
C LEU A 314 17.57 16.09 -37.28
N ARG A 315 16.26 16.29 -37.08
CA ARG A 315 15.35 16.79 -38.12
C ARG A 315 15.67 18.23 -38.52
N PHE A 316 15.98 19.11 -37.56
CA PHE A 316 16.40 20.48 -37.85
C PHE A 316 17.61 20.53 -38.78
N HIS A 317 18.58 19.64 -38.55
CA HIS A 317 19.77 19.51 -39.39
C HIS A 317 19.54 18.67 -40.65
N GLN A 318 18.32 18.20 -40.94
CA GLN A 318 17.98 17.41 -42.13
C GLN A 318 18.73 16.07 -42.20
N VAL A 319 18.91 15.40 -41.06
CA VAL A 319 19.31 13.98 -41.08
C VAL A 319 18.13 13.15 -41.65
N PRO A 320 18.35 12.25 -42.62
CA PRO A 320 17.27 11.47 -43.24
C PRO A 320 16.45 10.68 -42.22
N GLU A 321 15.13 10.58 -42.41
CA GLU A 321 14.21 9.97 -41.44
C GLU A 321 14.56 8.49 -41.17
N GLU A 322 14.98 7.77 -42.21
CA GLU A 322 15.46 6.39 -42.16
C GLU A 322 16.74 6.20 -41.33
N GLU A 323 17.50 7.27 -41.08
CA GLU A 323 18.72 7.23 -40.27
C GLU A 323 18.51 7.63 -38.82
N LEU A 324 17.38 8.23 -38.46
CA LEU A 324 17.19 8.84 -37.15
C LEU A 324 17.27 7.83 -36.02
N GLU A 325 16.61 6.68 -36.12
CA GLU A 325 16.61 5.66 -35.07
C GLU A 325 18.03 5.10 -34.83
N ARG A 326 18.76 4.81 -35.91
CA ARG A 326 20.14 4.32 -35.84
C ARG A 326 21.06 5.37 -35.21
N THR A 327 20.87 6.64 -35.56
CA THR A 327 21.63 7.77 -35.03
C THR A 327 21.32 8.00 -33.55
N ALA A 328 20.04 7.91 -33.17
CA ALA A 328 19.59 8.03 -31.78
C ALA A 328 20.19 6.94 -30.89
N LYS A 329 20.14 5.67 -31.33
CA LYS A 329 20.77 4.54 -30.63
C LYS A 329 22.28 4.76 -30.42
N LYS A 330 23.00 5.25 -31.44
CA LYS A 330 24.43 5.58 -31.33
C LYS A 330 24.68 6.73 -30.36
N PHE A 331 23.85 7.77 -30.40
CA PHE A 331 23.95 8.91 -29.50
C PHE A 331 23.79 8.49 -28.04
N PHE A 332 22.70 7.80 -27.68
CA PHE A 332 22.49 7.37 -26.29
C PHE A 332 23.55 6.39 -25.77
N ALA A 333 24.14 5.58 -26.65
CA ALA A 333 25.26 4.71 -26.29
C ALA A 333 26.56 5.48 -25.96
N LEU A 334 26.80 6.63 -26.62
CA LEU A 334 28.04 7.40 -26.49
C LEU A 334 27.92 8.59 -25.53
N HIS A 335 26.73 9.18 -25.40
CA HIS A 335 26.49 10.40 -24.65
C HIS A 335 26.98 10.36 -23.18
N PRO A 336 26.86 9.22 -22.44
CA PRO A 336 27.42 9.13 -21.10
C PRO A 336 28.94 9.28 -21.04
N GLN A 337 29.66 8.81 -22.05
CA GLN A 337 31.11 9.00 -22.13
C GLN A 337 31.45 10.47 -22.35
N TYR A 338 30.73 11.15 -23.25
CA TYR A 338 30.91 12.59 -23.47
C TYR A 338 30.67 13.42 -22.21
N LEU A 339 29.70 13.03 -21.39
CA LEU A 339 29.46 13.69 -20.12
C LEU A 339 30.65 13.52 -19.16
N ARG A 340 31.24 12.31 -19.08
CA ARG A 340 32.46 12.06 -18.29
C ARG A 340 33.65 12.86 -18.81
N ASP A 341 33.88 12.86 -20.11
CA ASP A 341 34.97 13.62 -20.74
C ASP A 341 34.83 15.13 -20.50
N SER A 342 33.59 15.62 -20.41
CA SER A 342 33.30 17.01 -20.08
C SER A 342 33.59 17.33 -18.61
N LEU A 343 33.25 16.42 -17.69
CA LEU A 343 33.64 16.54 -16.28
C LEU A 343 35.17 16.58 -16.12
N GLU A 344 35.90 15.72 -16.83
CA GLU A 344 37.38 15.69 -16.81
C GLU A 344 38.00 16.98 -17.35
N ARG A 345 37.33 17.65 -18.31
CA ARG A 345 37.72 18.97 -18.81
C ARG A 345 37.40 20.13 -17.86
N GLY A 346 36.78 19.87 -16.71
CA GLY A 346 36.53 20.87 -15.67
C GLY A 346 35.13 21.49 -15.71
N PHE A 347 34.21 20.98 -16.54
CA PHE A 347 32.79 21.28 -16.37
C PHE A 347 32.28 20.63 -15.08
N VAL A 348 31.29 21.24 -14.43
CA VAL A 348 30.83 20.82 -13.11
C VAL A 348 29.32 20.64 -13.05
N SER A 349 28.89 19.70 -12.20
CA SER A 349 27.53 19.60 -11.70
C SER A 349 27.53 20.07 -10.25
N LYS A 350 26.67 21.01 -9.88
CA LYS A 350 26.58 21.55 -8.51
C LYS A 350 25.22 21.22 -7.90
N PRO A 351 25.14 20.79 -6.63
CA PRO A 351 23.85 20.55 -5.99
C PRO A 351 23.07 21.86 -5.89
N CYS A 352 21.74 21.80 -6.06
CA CYS A 352 20.87 22.94 -5.78
C CYS A 352 20.91 23.30 -4.28
N PRO A 353 20.58 24.55 -3.90
CA PRO A 353 20.65 24.98 -2.50
C PRO A 353 19.92 24.04 -1.55
N GLN A 354 20.63 23.53 -0.54
CA GLN A 354 20.08 22.71 0.56
C GLN A 354 19.39 21.39 0.13
N VAL A 355 19.56 20.95 -1.12
CA VAL A 355 18.96 19.70 -1.61
C VAL A 355 19.41 18.48 -0.80
N GLN A 356 20.66 18.42 -0.36
CA GLN A 356 21.17 17.29 0.41
C GLN A 356 20.50 17.17 1.77
N GLU A 357 20.24 18.29 2.45
CA GLU A 357 19.49 18.32 3.71
C GLU A 357 18.05 17.85 3.49
N PHE A 358 17.41 18.32 2.41
CA PHE A 358 16.06 17.91 2.06
C PHE A 358 15.95 16.42 1.74
N LEU A 359 16.88 15.85 0.97
CA LEU A 359 16.90 14.41 0.66
C LEU A 359 17.16 13.56 1.91
N ASN A 360 18.03 14.02 2.83
CA ASN A 360 18.23 13.36 4.11
C ASN A 360 16.97 13.38 4.97
N TRP A 361 16.25 14.50 5.00
CA TRP A 361 14.95 14.58 5.65
C TRP A 361 13.95 13.60 5.02
N MET A 362 13.80 13.63 3.70
CA MET A 362 12.81 12.83 2.99
C MET A 362 13.02 11.32 3.13
N THR A 363 14.27 10.86 3.16
CA THR A 363 14.60 9.43 3.36
C THR A 363 14.33 8.94 4.78
N ASN A 364 14.17 9.85 5.76
CA ASN A 364 13.77 9.54 7.13
C ASN A 364 12.27 9.75 7.39
N GLU A 365 11.54 10.36 6.45
CA GLU A 365 10.09 10.55 6.59
C GLU A 365 9.32 9.26 6.32
N THR A 366 8.12 9.20 6.90
CA THR A 366 7.20 8.09 6.71
C THR A 366 5.80 8.59 6.42
N ASP A 367 5.00 7.76 5.74
CA ASP A 367 3.59 8.05 5.51
C ASP A 367 2.75 7.88 6.79
N SER A 368 1.44 8.14 6.67
CA SER A 368 0.46 7.98 7.77
C SER A 368 0.45 6.60 8.45
N HIS A 369 1.05 5.59 7.83
CA HIS A 369 1.12 4.21 8.32
C HIS A 369 2.53 3.82 8.81
N GLY A 370 3.48 4.75 8.80
CA GLY A 370 4.86 4.51 9.23
C GLY A 370 5.73 3.83 8.16
N HIS A 371 5.30 3.81 6.90
CA HIS A 371 6.13 3.28 5.81
C HIS A 371 7.08 4.33 5.27
N PRO A 372 8.33 3.95 4.91
CA PRO A 372 9.25 4.85 4.21
C PRO A 372 8.62 5.39 2.93
N ILE A 373 8.88 6.66 2.63
CA ILE A 373 8.44 7.27 1.38
C ILE A 373 9.25 6.69 0.22
N SER A 374 8.55 6.28 -0.84
CA SER A 374 9.19 5.89 -2.09
C SER A 374 9.62 7.14 -2.86
N VAL A 375 10.93 7.31 -3.00
CA VAL A 375 11.57 8.42 -3.71
C VAL A 375 12.15 7.91 -5.02
N GLY A 376 11.87 8.57 -6.13
CA GLY A 376 12.36 8.22 -7.45
C GLY A 376 12.71 9.44 -8.31
N LEU A 377 12.99 9.19 -9.59
CA LEU A 377 13.31 10.22 -10.57
C LEU A 377 12.25 10.24 -11.67
N LEU A 378 11.88 11.44 -12.11
CA LEU A 378 11.09 11.67 -13.31
C LEU A 378 11.72 12.85 -14.04
N THR A 379 12.56 12.54 -15.03
CA THR A 379 13.40 13.54 -15.67
C THR A 379 13.44 13.36 -17.18
N GLY A 380 13.57 14.48 -17.89
CA GLY A 380 13.83 14.49 -19.34
C GLY A 380 15.22 13.97 -19.71
N ASN A 381 16.13 13.80 -18.76
CA ASN A 381 17.46 13.27 -19.02
C ASN A 381 17.45 11.77 -19.30
N SER A 382 18.40 11.29 -20.11
CA SER A 382 18.70 9.86 -20.19
C SER A 382 19.14 9.31 -18.83
N LYS A 383 18.79 8.06 -18.53
CA LYS A 383 19.08 7.43 -17.24
C LYS A 383 20.55 7.54 -16.84
N ALA A 384 21.46 7.23 -17.76
CA ALA A 384 22.89 7.25 -17.48
C ALA A 384 23.39 8.66 -17.13
N ASN A 385 22.91 9.69 -17.84
CA ASN A 385 23.35 11.06 -17.61
C ASN A 385 22.73 11.68 -16.36
N ALA A 386 21.45 11.39 -16.10
CA ALA A 386 20.80 11.80 -14.85
C ALA A 386 21.62 11.36 -13.63
N LEU A 387 21.97 10.07 -13.57
CA LEU A 387 22.75 9.51 -12.46
C LEU A 387 24.17 10.07 -12.39
N LEU A 388 24.82 10.32 -13.54
CA LEU A 388 26.13 10.95 -13.58
C LEU A 388 26.10 12.39 -13.05
N LYS A 389 25.08 13.18 -13.40
CA LYS A 389 24.90 14.55 -12.91
C LYS A 389 24.68 14.59 -11.41
N ILE A 390 23.83 13.70 -10.89
CA ILE A 390 23.54 13.57 -9.44
C ILE A 390 24.84 13.21 -8.69
N SER A 391 25.56 12.18 -9.17
CA SER A 391 26.81 11.75 -8.55
C SER A 391 27.90 12.84 -8.62
N ALA A 392 28.03 13.53 -9.75
CA ALA A 392 28.99 14.64 -9.90
C ALA A 392 28.64 15.85 -9.02
N ALA A 393 27.37 16.03 -8.64
CA ALA A 393 26.95 17.03 -7.67
C ALA A 393 27.20 16.61 -6.20
N GLY A 394 27.76 15.42 -5.96
CA GLY A 394 28.01 14.89 -4.63
C GLY A 394 26.75 14.36 -3.92
N LEU A 395 25.68 14.08 -4.66
CA LEU A 395 24.45 13.52 -4.13
C LEU A 395 24.45 11.98 -4.24
N PRO A 396 23.96 11.26 -3.22
CA PRO A 396 23.84 9.81 -3.28
C PRO A 396 22.80 9.41 -4.32
N THR A 397 23.11 8.45 -5.18
CA THR A 397 22.16 7.96 -6.20
C THR A 397 21.30 6.81 -5.68
N GLU A 398 21.75 6.13 -4.63
CA GLU A 398 21.10 4.98 -3.98
C GLU A 398 19.79 5.33 -3.27
N ILE A 399 19.54 6.62 -2.99
CA ILE A 399 18.29 7.07 -2.39
C ILE A 399 17.11 7.02 -3.38
N PHE A 400 17.41 7.00 -4.68
CA PHE A 400 16.40 7.01 -5.73
C PHE A 400 16.07 5.58 -6.16
N ASP A 401 14.82 5.19 -5.99
CA ASP A 401 14.29 3.92 -6.43
C ASP A 401 14.12 3.92 -7.95
N LEU A 402 15.13 3.38 -8.63
CA LEU A 402 15.18 3.33 -10.09
C LEU A 402 14.10 2.44 -10.71
N SER A 403 13.44 1.59 -9.92
CA SER A 403 12.38 0.72 -10.44
C SER A 403 11.04 1.44 -10.61
N ILE A 404 10.84 2.58 -9.94
CA ILE A 404 9.67 3.46 -10.09
C ILE A 404 10.01 4.75 -10.87
N SER A 405 11.25 4.86 -11.35
CA SER A 405 11.77 6.05 -12.02
C SER A 405 11.58 5.99 -13.54
N SER A 406 11.47 7.16 -14.16
CA SER A 406 11.27 7.35 -15.60
C SER A 406 12.25 8.37 -16.18
N PHE A 407 12.77 8.04 -17.36
CA PHE A 407 13.88 8.77 -17.98
C PHE A 407 13.58 9.13 -19.44
N GLY A 408 14.10 10.27 -19.88
CA GLY A 408 13.76 10.85 -21.16
C GLY A 408 14.45 10.24 -22.38
N ASP A 409 15.20 9.17 -22.23
CA ASP A 409 15.70 8.32 -23.32
C ASP A 409 14.72 7.22 -23.73
N GLU A 410 13.73 6.90 -22.88
CA GLU A 410 12.69 5.88 -23.15
C GLU A 410 11.44 6.51 -23.79
N HIS A 411 11.09 7.73 -23.40
CA HIS A 411 9.79 8.33 -23.71
C HIS A 411 9.89 9.74 -24.30
N PRO A 412 9.03 10.10 -25.28
CA PRO A 412 9.13 11.37 -25.99
C PRO A 412 8.51 12.57 -25.25
N SER A 413 7.59 12.37 -24.30
CA SER A 413 6.95 13.47 -23.57
C SER A 413 7.00 13.28 -22.06
N ARG A 414 6.95 14.38 -21.29
CA ARG A 414 6.86 14.32 -19.82
C ARG A 414 5.61 13.57 -19.36
N ALA A 415 4.47 13.76 -20.04
CA ALA A 415 3.25 13.01 -19.75
C ALA A 415 3.44 11.50 -19.89
N SER A 416 4.18 11.03 -20.91
CA SER A 416 4.54 9.60 -21.03
C SER A 416 5.47 9.13 -19.92
N LEU A 417 6.35 9.98 -19.38
CA LEU A 417 7.18 9.63 -18.21
C LEU A 417 6.31 9.40 -16.96
N VAL A 418 5.29 10.23 -16.72
CA VAL A 418 4.36 10.02 -15.59
C VAL A 418 3.61 8.70 -15.73
N GLN A 419 3.11 8.40 -16.94
CA GLN A 419 2.39 7.14 -17.18
C GLN A 419 3.31 5.92 -17.01
N ASP A 420 4.55 6.00 -17.48
CA ASP A 420 5.56 4.97 -17.30
C ASP A 420 5.89 4.74 -15.81
N ALA A 421 6.14 5.81 -15.05
CA ALA A 421 6.38 5.73 -13.61
C ALA A 421 5.18 5.08 -12.89
N LYS A 422 3.96 5.51 -13.25
CA LYS A 422 2.72 4.92 -12.74
C LYS A 422 2.65 3.42 -13.02
N SER A 423 2.81 2.99 -14.26
CA SER A 423 2.77 1.56 -14.62
C SER A 423 3.84 0.75 -13.92
N LYS A 424 5.04 1.31 -13.72
CA LYS A 424 6.13 0.68 -12.95
C LYS A 424 5.77 0.51 -11.47
N ILE A 425 5.16 1.53 -10.86
CA ILE A 425 4.66 1.47 -9.48
C ILE A 425 3.58 0.39 -9.37
N GLU A 426 2.58 0.40 -10.26
CA GLU A 426 1.48 -0.57 -10.25
C GLU A 426 2.00 -2.00 -10.43
N ALA A 427 2.93 -2.21 -11.35
CA ALA A 427 3.55 -3.52 -11.58
C ALA A 427 4.35 -4.02 -10.37
N ARG A 428 5.06 -3.12 -9.68
CA ARG A 428 5.85 -3.48 -8.49
C ARG A 428 4.98 -3.90 -7.32
N HIS A 429 3.87 -3.20 -7.12
CA HIS A 429 3.02 -3.40 -5.96
C HIS A 429 1.79 -4.29 -6.21
N GLY A 430 1.50 -4.59 -7.48
CA GLY A 430 0.39 -5.44 -7.89
C GLY A 430 -0.98 -4.79 -7.71
N LEU A 431 -1.04 -3.47 -7.54
CA LEU A 431 -2.26 -2.71 -7.30
C LEU A 431 -2.27 -1.44 -8.16
N PRO A 432 -3.43 -1.01 -8.67
CA PRO A 432 -3.56 0.26 -9.36
C PRO A 432 -3.30 1.43 -8.41
N ILE A 433 -2.80 2.55 -8.95
CA ILE A 433 -2.68 3.80 -8.20
C ILE A 433 -3.39 4.95 -8.92
N ARG A 434 -3.85 5.93 -8.15
CA ARG A 434 -4.31 7.21 -8.71
C ARG A 434 -3.09 8.05 -9.06
N THR A 435 -3.14 8.77 -10.18
CA THR A 435 -2.02 9.63 -10.57
C THR A 435 -1.75 10.73 -9.55
N SER A 436 -2.77 11.16 -8.79
CA SER A 436 -2.66 12.12 -7.68
C SER A 436 -1.83 11.61 -6.49
N GLN A 437 -1.50 10.32 -6.45
CA GLN A 437 -0.55 9.76 -5.49
C GLN A 437 0.90 9.99 -5.89
N ILE A 438 1.16 10.40 -7.13
CA ILE A 438 2.49 10.81 -7.58
C ILE A 438 2.65 12.30 -7.30
N ILE A 439 3.78 12.67 -6.69
CA ILE A 439 4.17 14.06 -6.45
C ILE A 439 5.44 14.31 -7.26
N LEU A 440 5.33 15.14 -8.30
CA LEU A 440 6.44 15.61 -9.11
C LEU A 440 7.08 16.82 -8.44
N ILE A 441 8.40 16.81 -8.29
CA ILE A 441 9.19 17.97 -7.84
C ILE A 441 10.04 18.45 -9.00
N GLY A 442 9.85 19.69 -9.44
CA GLY A 442 10.51 20.25 -10.63
C GLY A 442 10.65 21.77 -10.59
N ASP A 443 11.49 22.35 -11.45
CA ASP A 443 11.79 23.80 -11.49
C ASP A 443 11.23 24.53 -12.72
N THR A 444 10.56 23.81 -13.63
CA THR A 444 10.15 24.37 -14.92
C THR A 444 8.64 24.48 -15.08
N PRO A 445 8.14 25.43 -15.90
CA PRO A 445 6.75 25.45 -16.34
C PRO A 445 6.24 24.11 -16.87
N LEU A 446 7.10 23.34 -17.52
CA LEU A 446 6.75 22.06 -18.13
C LEU A 446 6.50 20.97 -17.09
N ASP A 447 7.04 21.09 -15.88
CA ASP A 447 6.70 20.20 -14.76
C ASP A 447 5.26 20.44 -14.29
N ILE A 448 4.88 21.71 -14.18
CA ILE A 448 3.54 22.14 -13.77
C ILE A 448 2.51 21.75 -14.84
N GLU A 449 2.80 22.04 -16.11
CA GLU A 449 1.95 21.65 -17.23
C GLU A 449 1.79 20.12 -17.32
N CYS A 450 2.87 19.35 -17.09
CA CYS A 450 2.79 17.90 -17.06
C CYS A 450 1.90 17.38 -15.94
N ALA A 451 2.00 17.98 -14.76
CA ALA A 451 1.18 17.60 -13.61
C ALA A 451 -0.30 17.88 -13.86
N GLN A 452 -0.63 19.05 -14.39
CA GLN A 452 -1.99 19.42 -14.80
C GLN A 452 -2.56 18.48 -15.88
N GLN A 453 -1.74 18.09 -16.86
CA GLN A 453 -2.16 17.17 -17.92
C GLN A 453 -2.42 15.74 -17.43
N THR A 454 -1.70 15.28 -16.41
CA THR A 454 -1.71 13.89 -15.97
C THR A 454 -2.49 13.66 -14.66
N GLY A 455 -2.74 14.73 -13.90
CA GLY A 455 -3.39 14.69 -12.59
C GLY A 455 -2.48 14.25 -11.45
N CYS A 456 -1.16 14.28 -11.61
CA CYS A 456 -0.23 14.17 -10.47
C CYS A 456 -0.13 15.52 -9.75
N LYS A 457 0.34 15.48 -8.50
CA LYS A 457 0.64 16.70 -7.75
C LYS A 457 2.00 17.26 -8.15
N VAL A 458 2.20 18.57 -8.04
CA VAL A 458 3.47 19.23 -8.33
C VAL A 458 3.92 20.18 -7.23
N VAL A 459 5.20 20.07 -6.88
CA VAL A 459 5.94 21.05 -6.09
C VAL A 459 6.92 21.76 -7.02
N ALA A 460 6.65 23.04 -7.30
CA ALA A 460 7.47 23.85 -8.18
C ALA A 460 8.54 24.63 -7.39
N VAL A 461 9.82 24.33 -7.63
CA VAL A 461 10.95 24.95 -6.91
C VAL A 461 11.68 25.97 -7.78
N ALA A 462 11.82 27.21 -7.32
CA ALA A 462 12.49 28.29 -8.06
C ALA A 462 14.03 28.24 -7.98
N SER A 463 14.61 27.03 -7.90
CA SER A 463 16.07 26.82 -7.91
C SER A 463 16.68 26.81 -9.31
N GLY A 464 15.84 26.82 -10.33
CA GLY A 464 16.18 26.77 -11.76
C GLY A 464 16.42 28.12 -12.42
N ASN A 465 15.82 28.30 -13.60
CA ASN A 465 15.89 29.53 -14.40
C ASN A 465 14.62 30.40 -14.33
N TYR A 466 13.59 29.91 -13.62
CA TYR A 466 12.32 30.59 -13.45
C TYR A 466 12.20 31.09 -12.01
N THR A 467 11.70 32.31 -11.83
CA THR A 467 11.42 32.86 -10.50
C THR A 467 10.16 32.25 -9.94
N GLN A 468 10.03 32.26 -8.61
CA GLN A 468 8.85 31.71 -7.94
C GLN A 468 7.56 32.38 -8.43
N GLU A 469 7.56 33.68 -8.70
CA GLU A 469 6.37 34.39 -9.20
C GLU A 469 5.91 33.87 -10.56
N LYS A 470 6.85 33.50 -11.44
CA LYS A 470 6.54 32.91 -12.75
C LYS A 470 5.97 31.50 -12.61
N LEU A 471 6.47 30.72 -11.64
CA LEU A 471 5.96 29.38 -11.38
C LEU A 471 4.57 29.44 -10.75
N ILE A 472 4.35 30.30 -9.75
CA ILE A 472 3.03 30.51 -9.11
C ILE A 472 1.97 30.93 -10.12
N ALA A 473 2.32 31.74 -11.12
CA ALA A 473 1.38 32.16 -12.18
C ALA A 473 0.81 30.98 -13.00
N LEU A 474 1.45 29.81 -12.94
CA LEU A 474 0.99 28.58 -13.58
C LEU A 474 0.19 27.66 -12.64
N THR A 475 -0.12 28.13 -11.42
CA THR A 475 -0.93 27.43 -10.42
C THR A 475 -0.45 26.00 -10.09
N PRO A 476 0.79 25.82 -9.59
CA PRO A 476 1.24 24.54 -9.02
C PRO A 476 0.53 24.27 -7.68
N ASP A 477 0.51 23.01 -7.21
CA ASP A 477 -0.08 22.70 -5.91
C ASP A 477 0.71 23.33 -4.75
N PHE A 478 2.03 23.46 -4.92
CA PHE A 478 2.88 24.22 -4.01
C PHE A 478 4.08 24.81 -4.77
N SER A 479 4.57 25.97 -4.31
CA SER A 479 5.80 26.56 -4.86
C SER A 479 6.68 27.15 -3.77
N CYS A 480 8.00 26.97 -3.90
CA CYS A 480 9.01 27.45 -2.97
C CYS A 480 10.25 27.97 -3.70
N ASP A 481 11.09 28.74 -3.00
CA ASP A 481 12.39 29.15 -3.54
C ASP A 481 13.41 28.01 -3.42
N LYS A 482 13.32 27.23 -2.34
CA LYS A 482 14.22 26.10 -2.03
C LYS A 482 13.44 24.92 -1.49
N LEU A 483 13.91 23.71 -1.79
CA LEU A 483 13.24 22.47 -1.42
C LEU A 483 12.90 22.32 0.08
N PRO A 484 13.76 22.71 1.05
CA PRO A 484 13.40 22.61 2.47
C PRO A 484 12.10 23.33 2.86
N GLU A 485 11.70 24.38 2.14
CA GLU A 485 10.44 25.11 2.41
C GLU A 485 9.20 24.27 2.08
N ALA A 486 9.34 23.20 1.29
CA ALA A 486 8.26 22.27 0.98
C ALA A 486 8.05 21.18 2.04
N GLN A 487 8.89 21.11 3.09
CA GLN A 487 8.83 20.03 4.10
C GLN A 487 7.49 19.95 4.82
N ASP A 488 6.93 21.10 5.21
CA ASP A 488 5.65 21.15 5.94
C ASP A 488 4.48 20.74 5.04
N TYR A 489 4.47 21.25 3.80
CA TYR A 489 3.47 20.89 2.79
C TYR A 489 3.50 19.40 2.48
N LEU A 490 4.69 18.85 2.22
CA LEU A 490 4.87 17.43 1.95
C LEU A 490 4.52 16.58 3.18
N SER A 491 4.96 16.97 4.38
CA SER A 491 4.57 16.29 5.62
C SER A 491 3.05 16.20 5.78
N GLY A 492 2.33 17.29 5.50
CA GLY A 492 0.87 17.31 5.55
C GLY A 492 0.26 16.28 4.59
N ILE A 493 0.68 16.27 3.33
CA ILE A 493 0.17 15.33 2.33
C ILE A 493 0.51 13.88 2.68
N LEU A 494 1.74 13.63 3.10
CA LEU A 494 2.24 12.30 3.42
C LEU A 494 1.59 11.71 4.69
N LYS A 495 1.22 12.56 5.66
CA LYS A 495 0.69 12.14 6.97
C LYS A 495 -0.84 12.18 7.07
N ASP A 496 -1.52 13.14 6.47
CA ASP A 496 -2.97 13.31 6.70
C ASP A 496 -3.86 12.61 5.67
N GLY A 497 -3.36 12.31 4.47
CA GLY A 497 -4.22 11.77 3.39
C GLY A 497 -5.43 12.66 3.04
N ARG A 498 -5.54 13.85 3.64
CA ARG A 498 -6.49 14.92 3.33
C ARG A 498 -5.69 16.12 2.86
N GLU A 499 -6.19 16.76 1.81
CA GLU A 499 -5.69 18.04 1.36
C GLU A 499 -5.90 19.07 2.47
N VAL A 500 -4.81 19.57 3.02
CA VAL A 500 -4.84 20.77 3.85
C VAL A 500 -5.09 21.92 2.88
N GLU A 501 -6.32 22.44 2.86
CA GLU A 501 -6.62 23.70 2.18
C GLU A 501 -5.82 24.81 2.86
N TRP A 502 -4.79 25.29 2.17
CA TRP A 502 -4.08 26.51 2.53
C TRP A 502 -4.82 27.68 1.89
N ASN A 503 -5.46 28.50 2.73
CA ASN A 503 -6.06 29.78 2.33
C ASN A 503 -5.01 30.84 2.02
#